data_AF-A0A9D5SG98-F1
#
_entry.id   AF-A0A9D5SG98-F1
#
_cell.length_a   1.000
_cell.length_b   1.000
_cell.length_c   1.000
_cell.angle_alpha   90.00
_cell.angle_beta   90.00
_cell.angle_gamma   90.00
#
_symmetry.space_group_name_H-M   'P 1'
#
loop_
_entity.id
_entity.type
_entity.pdbx_description
1 polymer ?
#
loop_
_entity_poly.entity_id
_entity_poly.type
_entity_poly.pdbx_seq_one_letter_code
_entity_poly.pdbx_strand_id
1 'polypeptide(L)' 'MTRLAQMRKKTRQKLHEVAAKVGVTASTVHDAEVRGLRTTSAAKRYAKAFPGIAWQELLD' A
#
# COMPACT_ATOMS: atom_id res chain seq x y z
N MET A 1 11.44 7.06 1.88
CA MET A 1 10.16 6.63 1.32
C MET A 1 9.89 5.23 1.81
N THR A 2 8.70 4.98 2.34
CA THR A 2 8.25 3.64 2.78
C THR A 2 8.15 2.68 1.60
N ARG A 3 8.22 1.37 1.87
CA ARG A 3 8.07 0.36 0.82
C ARG A 3 6.74 0.48 0.07
N LEU A 4 5.65 0.82 0.78
CA LEU A 4 4.34 1.06 0.17
C LEU A 4 4.39 2.22 -0.85
N ALA A 5 5.00 3.35 -0.49
CA ALA A 5 5.09 4.51 -1.37
C ALA A 5 5.97 4.24 -2.59
N GLN A 6 7.07 3.49 -2.41
CA GLN A 6 7.92 3.03 -3.52
C GLN A 6 7.13 2.13 -4.46
N MET A 7 6.34 1.21 -3.91
CA MET A 7 5.57 0.25 -4.69
C MET A 7 4.47 0.91 -5.51
N ARG A 8 3.74 1.86 -4.92
CA ARG A 8 2.75 2.66 -5.64
C ARG A 8 3.40 3.42 -6.80
N LYS A 9 4.56 4.04 -6.58
CA LYS A 9 5.30 4.75 -7.63
C LYS A 9 5.78 3.81 -8.74
N LYS A 10 6.31 2.63 -8.38
CA LYS A 10 6.75 1.60 -9.33
C LYS A 10 5.60 1.12 -10.22
N THR A 11 4.42 0.96 -9.65
CA THR A 11 3.21 0.52 -10.36
C THR A 11 2.42 1.66 -11.02
N ARG A 12 2.89 2.92 -10.88
CA ARG A 12 2.23 4.14 -11.37
C ARG A 12 0.76 4.30 -10.94
N GLN A 13 0.37 3.65 -9.84
CA GLN A 13 -1.00 3.76 -9.32
C GLN A 13 -1.20 5.08 -8.58
N LYS A 14 -2.41 5.64 -8.69
CA LYS A 14 -2.82 6.80 -7.91
C LYS A 14 -3.33 6.36 -6.54
N LEU A 15 -3.27 7.25 -5.55
CA LEU A 15 -3.72 6.94 -4.18
C LEU A 15 -5.18 6.47 -4.13
N HIS A 16 -6.06 7.06 -4.95
CA HIS A 16 -7.47 6.66 -5.03
C HIS A 16 -7.67 5.28 -5.67
N GLU A 17 -6.81 4.85 -6.59
CA GLU A 17 -6.89 3.52 -7.20
C GLU A 17 -6.49 2.43 -6.20
N VAL A 18 -5.42 2.67 -5.44
CA VAL A 18 -5.01 1.79 -4.34
C VAL A 18 -6.11 1.74 -3.28
N ALA A 19 -6.65 2.89 -2.90
CA ALA A 19 -7.73 3.01 -1.94
C ALA A 19 -8.98 2.21 -2.36
N ALA A 20 -9.41 2.32 -3.62
CA ALA A 20 -10.54 1.59 -4.17
C ALA A 20 -10.34 0.07 -4.14
N LYS A 21 -9.13 -0.42 -4.44
CA LYS A 21 -8.82 -1.86 -4.40
C LYS A 21 -8.73 -2.43 -2.98
N VAL A 22 -8.28 -1.62 -2.03
CA VAL A 22 -8.08 -2.01 -0.63
C VAL A 22 -9.36 -1.82 0.20
N GLY A 23 -10.29 -0.99 -0.28
CA GLY A 23 -11.53 -0.64 0.43
C GLY A 23 -11.31 0.39 1.54
N VAL A 24 -10.40 1.35 1.33
CA VAL A 24 -10.09 2.44 2.27
C VAL A 24 -10.17 3.79 1.55
N THR A 25 -9.94 4.90 2.26
CA THR A 25 -9.86 6.23 1.65
C THR A 25 -8.44 6.54 1.18
N ALA A 26 -8.30 7.45 0.19
CA ALA A 26 -6.99 7.89 -0.29
C ALA A 26 -6.12 8.51 0.82
N SER A 27 -6.75 9.19 1.78
CA SER A 27 -6.07 9.74 2.97
C SER A 27 -5.47 8.63 3.84
N THR A 28 -6.21 7.53 4.06
CA THR A 28 -5.68 6.36 4.78
C THR A 28 -4.50 5.71 4.06
N VAL A 29 -4.51 5.67 2.72
CA VAL A 29 -3.37 5.21 1.93
C VAL A 29 -2.18 6.14 2.10
N HIS A 30 -2.40 7.46 2.05
CA HIS A 30 -1.35 8.45 2.24
C HIS A 30 -0.72 8.35 3.64
N ASP A 31 -1.54 8.23 4.69
CA ASP A 31 -1.06 8.03 6.06
C ASP A 31 -0.25 6.74 6.20
N ALA A 32 -0.69 5.66 5.54
CA ALA A 32 0.06 4.40 5.51
C ALA A 32 1.39 4.53 4.74
N GLU A 33 1.43 5.34 3.68
CA GLU A 33 2.66 5.67 2.94
C GLU A 33 3.62 6.54 3.76
N VAL A 34 3.12 7.39 4.66
CA VAL A 34 3.96 8.23 5.52
C VAL A 34 4.47 7.45 6.73
N ARG A 35 3.59 6.69 7.40
CA ARG A 35 3.91 5.97 8.65
C ARG A 35 4.61 4.63 8.44
N GLY A 36 4.44 4.04 7.25
CA GLY A 36 4.91 2.69 6.92
C GLY A 36 3.97 1.61 7.41
N LEU A 37 4.01 0.45 6.77
CA LEU A 37 3.21 -0.71 7.16
C LEU A 37 4.04 -1.58 8.11
N ARG A 38 3.69 -1.55 9.40
CA ARG A 38 4.39 -2.32 10.45
C ARG A 38 3.71 -3.62 10.84
N THR A 39 2.45 -3.78 10.47
CA THR A 39 1.64 -4.94 10.84
C THR A 39 1.38 -5.83 9.63
N THR A 40 1.46 -7.14 9.85
CA THR A 40 1.19 -8.17 8.85
C THR A 40 -0.21 -8.02 8.26
N SER A 41 -1.20 -7.68 9.10
CA SER A 41 -2.58 -7.48 8.69
C SER A 41 -2.73 -6.30 7.73
N ALA A 42 -2.05 -5.18 7.99
CA ALA A 42 -2.08 -4.02 7.10
C ALA A 42 -1.36 -4.33 5.77
N ALA A 43 -0.17 -4.95 5.84
CA ALA A 43 0.58 -5.37 4.65
C ALA A 43 -0.23 -6.30 3.74
N LYS A 44 -0.89 -7.31 4.30
CA LYS A 44 -1.78 -8.21 3.54
C LYS A 44 -2.97 -7.49 2.91
N ARG A 45 -3.53 -6.49 3.60
CA ARG A 45 -4.65 -5.69 3.07
C ARG A 45 -4.20 -4.87 1.86
N TYR A 46 -3.06 -4.20 1.95
CA TYR A 46 -2.50 -3.40 0.86
C TYR A 46 -1.97 -4.25 -0.30
N ALA A 47 -1.49 -5.47 -0.05
CA ALA A 47 -1.08 -6.40 -1.10
C ALA A 47 -2.21 -6.70 -2.10
N LYS A 48 -3.48 -6.61 -1.70
CA LYS A 48 -4.63 -6.75 -2.61
C LYS A 48 -4.64 -5.71 -3.74
N ALA A 49 -4.05 -4.53 -3.54
CA ALA A 49 -3.93 -3.52 -4.59
C ALA A 49 -2.85 -3.82 -5.63
N PHE A 50 -1.92 -4.74 -5.31
CA PHE A 50 -0.72 -5.03 -6.08
C PHE A 50 -0.67 -6.52 -6.44
N PRO A 51 -1.32 -6.95 -7.53
CA PRO A 51 -1.26 -8.34 -7.96
C PRO A 51 0.19 -8.74 -8.29
N GLY A 52 0.60 -9.92 -7.81
CA GLY A 52 1.96 -10.44 -8.00
C GLY A 52 3.00 -9.97 -6.98
N ILE A 53 2.60 -9.17 -5.99
CA ILE A 53 3.51 -8.67 -4.94
C ILE A 53 3.23 -9.37 -3.62
N ALA A 54 4.28 -9.92 -3.03
CA ALA A 54 4.20 -10.52 -1.72
C ALA A 54 4.02 -9.43 -0.66
N TRP A 55 3.11 -9.63 0.29
CA TRP A 55 2.85 -8.66 1.36
C TRP A 55 4.10 -8.37 2.21
N GLN A 56 5.08 -9.28 2.27
CA GLN A 56 6.36 -9.04 2.95
C GLN A 56 7.13 -7.87 2.34
N GLU A 57 7.02 -7.64 1.03
CA GLU A 57 7.69 -6.53 0.36
C GLU A 57 7.06 -5.17 0.69
N LEU A 58 5.87 -5.16 1.29
CA LEU A 58 5.18 -3.96 1.73
C LEU A 58 5.45 -3.61 3.19
N LEU A 59 6.03 -4.53 3.97
CA LEU A 59 6.45 -4.26 5.34
C LEU A 59 7.72 -3.41 5.35
N ASP A 60 7.72 -2.33 6.13
CA ASP A 60 8.95 -1.59 6.46
C ASP A 60 9.71 -2.25 7.63
#